data_AF-A0A518DJL8-F1
#
_entry.id   AF-A0A518DJL8-F1
#
_cell.length_a   1.000
_cell.length_b   1.000
_cell.length_c   1.000
_cell.angle_alpha   90.00
_cell.angle_beta   90.00
_cell.angle_gamma   90.00
#
_symmetry.space_group_name_H-M   'P 1'
#
loop_
_entity.id
_entity.type
_entity.pdbx_description
1 polymer ?
#
loop_
_entity_poly.entity_id
_entity_poly.type
_entity_poly.pdbx_seq_one_letter_code
_entity_poly.pdbx_strand_id
1 'polypeptide(L)'
;MSHPVRHAKRSAFTPRPGFTLVELLVVIAIIGTLVALLLPAVQAARESARSNTCRNNQKNIALALNLYESSQKEFPGYVEDIKLPNGTQYEGRRAPWAVMILPFMEETALWDAWSNLEGKSSTPSATWAGLPSPVAPEREIMVCPSDPIDEPGKPFSSYVVNAGQAFDDTKRTDSQEYAANGVFFDRSTKLTYGQRSADGREGKVLRTSMDSIQDGTSKTMMVSENLFTGYWCHDTLDASTSKDFKHQFGFVWHGVINNAKRRINGHNTDTSFDPGITTDALDASNEELGYPSSEHPSTVNAAFCDGHVTTLADDIDGVVYAQIMTSNYKRSKLVTANNQTDAQLPPVSDSSF
;
A
#
# COMPACT_ATOMS: atom_id res chain seq x y z
N MET A 1 28.39 38.19 87.62
CA MET A 1 27.35 37.46 86.86
C MET A 1 28.04 36.52 85.89
N SER A 2 28.05 35.23 86.21
CA SER A 2 28.79 34.17 85.53
C SER A 2 27.84 33.36 84.64
N HIS A 3 28.03 33.41 83.32
CA HIS A 3 27.28 32.59 82.35
C HIS A 3 27.92 31.19 82.22
N PRO A 4 27.13 30.10 82.24
CA PRO A 4 27.65 28.76 81.98
C PRO A 4 27.75 28.48 80.47
N VAL A 5 28.90 27.95 80.05
CA VAL A 5 29.13 27.43 78.69
C VAL A 5 28.41 26.09 78.54
N ARG A 6 27.47 25.98 77.59
CA ARG A 6 26.82 24.71 77.22
C ARG A 6 27.70 23.95 76.23
N HIS A 7 28.19 22.76 76.62
CA HIS A 7 28.81 21.82 75.69
C HIS A 7 27.75 21.15 74.80
N ALA A 8 27.88 21.28 73.48
CA ALA A 8 27.06 20.56 72.50
C ALA A 8 27.46 19.07 72.45
N LYS A 9 26.51 18.15 72.68
CA LYS A 9 26.71 16.71 72.44
C LYS A 9 26.90 16.47 70.95
N ARG A 10 28.07 15.96 70.55
CA ARG A 10 28.32 15.46 69.19
C ARG A 10 27.48 14.20 68.97
N SER A 11 26.59 14.23 67.98
CA SER A 11 25.89 13.05 67.48
C SER A 11 26.93 12.08 66.91
N ALA A 12 26.98 10.85 67.43
CA ALA A 12 27.82 9.79 66.89
C ALA A 12 27.20 9.32 65.57
N PHE A 13 27.93 9.48 64.46
CA PHE A 13 27.58 8.87 63.18
C PHE A 13 27.72 7.36 63.34
N THR A 14 26.60 6.64 63.34
CA THR A 14 26.61 5.18 63.15
C THR A 14 27.17 4.89 61.74
N PRO A 15 28.24 4.10 61.61
CA PRO A 15 28.78 3.75 60.30
C PRO A 15 27.72 2.93 59.56
N ARG A 16 27.25 3.46 58.43
CA ARG A 16 26.43 2.70 57.50
C ARG A 16 27.31 1.61 56.87
N PRO A 17 26.85 0.35 56.78
CA PRO A 17 27.61 -0.68 56.08
C PRO A 17 27.86 -0.22 54.64
N GLY A 18 29.14 -0.19 54.24
CA GLY A 18 29.54 0.17 52.89
C GLY A 18 29.21 -0.97 51.93
N PHE A 19 28.73 -0.61 50.74
CA PHE A 19 28.40 -1.57 49.70
C PHE A 19 29.67 -2.23 49.16
N THR A 20 29.69 -3.56 49.07
CA THR A 20 30.85 -4.29 48.56
C THR A 20 30.86 -4.27 47.02
N LEU A 21 32.06 -4.31 46.42
CA LEU A 21 32.22 -4.36 44.96
C LEU A 21 31.46 -5.54 44.35
N VAL A 22 31.43 -6.68 45.05
CA VAL A 22 30.74 -7.90 44.62
C VAL A 22 29.22 -7.71 44.59
N GLU A 23 28.64 -7.08 45.62
CA GLU A 23 27.20 -6.79 45.64
C GLU A 23 26.79 -5.89 44.48
N LEU A 24 27.61 -4.89 44.13
CA LEU A 24 27.36 -4.05 42.95
C LEU A 24 27.44 -4.84 41.65
N LEU A 25 28.46 -5.69 41.52
CA LEU A 25 28.69 -6.50 40.33
C LEU A 25 27.54 -7.49 40.08
N VAL A 26 27.00 -8.11 41.12
CA VAL A 26 25.86 -9.03 40.99
C VAL A 26 24.60 -8.28 40.55
N VAL A 27 24.34 -7.09 41.10
CA VAL A 27 23.16 -6.29 40.73
C VAL A 27 23.23 -5.85 39.27
N ILE A 28 24.37 -5.33 38.81
CA ILE A 28 24.52 -4.96 37.40
C ILE A 28 24.43 -6.18 36.48
N ALA A 29 24.92 -7.35 36.91
CA ALA A 29 24.81 -8.58 36.14
C ALA A 29 23.34 -9.00 35.99
N ILE A 30 22.56 -8.98 37.08
CA ILE A 30 21.12 -9.30 37.04
C ILE A 30 20.37 -8.30 36.15
N ILE A 31 20.55 -6.99 36.35
CA ILE A 31 19.91 -5.97 35.51
C ILE A 31 20.31 -6.14 34.04
N GLY A 32 21.59 -6.39 33.77
CA GLY A 32 22.11 -6.64 32.43
C GLY A 32 21.43 -7.84 31.77
N THR A 33 21.27 -8.96 32.49
CA THR A 33 20.56 -10.14 31.97
C THR A 33 19.07 -9.87 31.72
N LEU A 34 18.40 -9.15 32.62
CA LEU A 34 16.98 -8.81 32.45
C LEU A 34 16.77 -7.90 31.23
N VAL A 35 17.60 -6.85 31.08
CA VAL A 35 17.51 -5.94 29.93
C VAL A 35 17.84 -6.66 28.62
N ALA A 36 18.84 -7.53 28.61
CA ALA A 36 19.21 -8.32 27.42
C ALA A 36 18.06 -9.23 26.95
N LEU A 37 17.26 -9.77 27.87
CA LEU A 37 16.09 -10.58 27.53
C LEU A 37 14.86 -9.73 27.16
N LEU A 38 14.74 -8.52 27.70
CA LEU A 38 13.61 -7.62 27.45
C LEU A 38 13.71 -6.86 26.12
N LEU A 39 14.93 -6.51 25.67
CA LEU A 39 15.09 -5.68 24.48
C LEU A 39 14.52 -6.32 23.20
N PRO A 40 14.81 -7.60 22.86
CA PRO A 40 14.20 -8.26 21.70
C PRO A 40 12.68 -8.36 21.82
N ALA A 41 12.18 -8.62 23.03
CA ALA A 41 10.75 -8.74 23.29
C ALA A 41 10.00 -7.42 23.08
N VAL A 42 10.57 -6.29 23.52
CA VAL A 42 9.96 -4.96 23.32
C VAL A 42 9.92 -4.59 21.83
N GLN A 43 10.95 -4.95 21.06
CA GLN A 43 10.98 -4.70 19.62
C GLN A 43 9.92 -5.52 18.88
N ALA A 44 9.83 -6.83 19.18
CA ALA A 44 8.79 -7.69 18.60
C ALA A 44 7.37 -7.21 18.94
N ALA A 45 7.15 -6.75 20.18
CA ALA A 45 5.86 -6.19 20.59
C ALA A 45 5.51 -4.90 19.84
N ARG A 46 6.49 -4.01 19.63
CA ARG A 46 6.30 -2.77 18.84
C ARG A 46 5.94 -3.10 17.39
N GLU A 47 6.62 -4.06 16.79
CA GLU A 47 6.35 -4.43 15.41
C GLU A 47 4.98 -5.07 15.24
N SER A 48 4.59 -5.95 16.16
CA SER A 48 3.23 -6.49 16.19
C SER A 48 2.17 -5.38 16.30
N ALA A 49 2.43 -4.33 17.09
CA ALA A 49 1.53 -3.19 17.18
C ALA A 49 1.43 -2.41 15.86
N ARG A 50 2.55 -2.15 15.17
CA ARG A 50 2.54 -1.48 13.86
C ARG A 50 1.81 -2.30 12.80
N SER A 51 2.12 -3.59 12.71
CA SER A 51 1.43 -4.54 11.81
C SER A 51 -0.07 -4.57 12.08
N ASN A 52 -0.49 -4.61 13.35
CA ASN A 52 -1.92 -4.54 13.69
C ASN A 52 -2.57 -3.22 13.24
N THR A 53 -1.87 -2.09 13.33
CA THR A 53 -2.35 -0.82 12.78
C THR A 53 -2.48 -0.87 11.26
N CYS A 54 -1.48 -1.36 10.53
CA CYS A 54 -1.56 -1.44 9.06
C CYS A 54 -2.69 -2.38 8.62
N ARG A 55 -2.90 -3.50 9.32
CA ARG A 55 -4.06 -4.39 9.08
C ARG A 55 -5.40 -3.72 9.34
N ASN A 56 -5.52 -2.89 10.37
CA ASN A 56 -6.74 -2.12 10.64
C ASN A 56 -6.98 -1.05 9.56
N ASN A 57 -5.92 -0.36 9.11
CA ASN A 57 -5.99 0.61 8.03
C ASN A 57 -6.47 -0.05 6.74
N GLN A 58 -5.87 -1.17 6.33
CA GLN A 58 -6.32 -1.95 5.16
C GLN A 58 -7.75 -2.46 5.30
N LYS A 59 -8.17 -2.87 6.51
CA LYS A 59 -9.55 -3.29 6.75
C LYS A 59 -10.55 -2.15 6.56
N ASN A 60 -10.21 -0.95 7.02
CA ASN A 60 -11.05 0.24 6.82
C ASN A 60 -11.07 0.68 5.35
N ILE A 61 -9.94 0.59 4.64
CA ILE A 61 -9.87 0.84 3.20
C ILE A 61 -10.71 -0.17 2.42
N ALA A 62 -10.56 -1.47 2.71
CA ALA A 62 -11.35 -2.52 2.07
C ALA A 62 -12.86 -2.37 2.36
N LEU A 63 -13.22 -1.95 3.57
CA LEU A 63 -14.60 -1.60 3.89
C LEU A 63 -15.10 -0.44 3.02
N ALA A 64 -14.33 0.65 2.89
CA ALA A 64 -14.71 1.78 2.05
C ALA A 64 -14.85 1.40 0.57
N LEU A 65 -13.96 0.53 0.05
CA LEU A 65 -14.05 -0.05 -1.29
C LEU A 65 -15.29 -0.92 -1.47
N ASN A 66 -15.65 -1.73 -0.48
CA ASN A 66 -16.86 -2.55 -0.49
C ASN A 66 -18.14 -1.70 -0.40
N LEU A 67 -18.11 -0.60 0.35
CA LEU A 67 -19.21 0.36 0.40
C LEU A 67 -19.37 1.09 -0.95
N TYR A 68 -18.25 1.46 -1.59
CA TYR A 68 -18.24 2.00 -2.94
C TYR A 68 -18.88 1.00 -3.91
N GLU A 69 -18.42 -0.25 -3.93
CA GLU A 69 -18.93 -1.29 -4.82
C GLU A 69 -20.42 -1.54 -4.58
N SER A 70 -20.85 -1.60 -3.33
CA SER A 70 -22.27 -1.79 -2.98
C SER A 70 -23.15 -0.64 -3.51
N SER A 71 -22.63 0.59 -3.49
CA SER A 71 -23.31 1.79 -3.98
C SER A 71 -23.30 1.91 -5.50
N GLN A 72 -22.16 1.65 -6.15
CA GLN A 72 -21.94 1.87 -7.58
C GLN A 72 -22.16 0.61 -8.44
N LYS A 73 -22.30 -0.57 -7.81
CA LYS A 73 -22.38 -1.91 -8.43
C LYS A 73 -21.15 -2.33 -9.22
N GLU A 74 -20.04 -1.65 -8.98
CA GLU A 74 -18.73 -1.92 -9.55
C GLU A 74 -17.65 -1.31 -8.64
N PHE A 75 -16.48 -1.92 -8.60
CA PHE A 75 -15.29 -1.33 -8.00
C PHE A 75 -14.83 -0.10 -8.80
N PRO A 76 -14.18 0.88 -8.16
CA PRO A 76 -13.56 1.98 -8.87
C PRO A 76 -12.43 1.47 -9.78
N GLY A 77 -11.99 2.30 -10.70
CA GLY A 77 -10.73 2.07 -11.40
C GLY A 77 -9.55 2.30 -10.46
N TYR A 78 -8.38 1.73 -10.77
CA TYR A 78 -7.18 2.17 -10.05
C TYR A 78 -6.89 3.64 -10.38
N VAL A 79 -7.27 4.08 -11.58
CA VAL A 79 -7.46 5.47 -12.02
C VAL A 79 -8.71 5.55 -12.88
N GLU A 80 -9.52 6.60 -12.72
CA GLU A 80 -10.69 6.86 -13.55
C GLU A 80 -10.99 8.36 -13.75
N ASP A 81 -11.77 8.70 -14.77
CA ASP A 81 -12.22 10.07 -14.99
C ASP A 81 -13.38 10.44 -14.05
N ILE A 82 -13.26 11.58 -13.37
CA ILE A 82 -14.35 12.14 -12.57
C ILE A 82 -15.31 12.93 -13.47
N LYS A 83 -16.61 12.62 -13.35
CA LYS A 83 -17.69 13.44 -13.93
C LYS A 83 -18.01 14.62 -13.03
N LEU A 84 -18.24 15.79 -13.63
CA LEU A 84 -18.67 16.94 -12.85
C LEU A 84 -20.10 16.80 -12.33
N PRO A 85 -20.46 17.59 -11.28
CA PRO A 85 -21.83 17.68 -10.79
C PRO A 85 -22.87 18.03 -11.87
N ASN A 86 -22.48 18.73 -12.94
CA ASN A 86 -23.36 19.09 -14.06
C ASN A 86 -23.50 17.98 -15.13
N GLY A 87 -22.94 16.78 -14.89
CA GLY A 87 -22.98 15.66 -15.81
C GLY A 87 -22.06 15.79 -17.04
N THR A 88 -21.33 16.90 -17.17
CA THR A 88 -20.34 17.10 -18.23
C THR A 88 -19.04 16.40 -17.83
N GLN A 89 -18.50 15.55 -18.70
CA GLN A 89 -17.13 15.07 -18.55
C GLN A 89 -16.20 16.26 -18.80
N TYR A 90 -15.36 16.62 -17.83
CA TYR A 90 -14.16 17.36 -18.19
C TYR A 90 -13.21 16.38 -18.86
N GLU A 91 -12.86 16.64 -20.11
CA GLU A 91 -11.62 16.10 -20.68
C GLU A 91 -10.47 16.59 -19.79
N GLY A 92 -9.78 15.70 -19.08
CA GLY A 92 -8.64 16.11 -18.24
C GLY A 92 -8.60 15.57 -16.83
N ARG A 93 -9.75 15.28 -16.22
CA ARG A 93 -9.79 15.13 -14.76
C ARG A 93 -9.83 13.68 -14.30
N ARG A 94 -8.65 13.18 -13.92
CA ARG A 94 -8.43 11.83 -13.40
C ARG A 94 -8.44 11.80 -11.88
N ALA A 95 -8.84 10.67 -11.32
CA ALA A 95 -8.73 10.38 -9.90
C ALA A 95 -8.41 8.91 -9.66
N PRO A 96 -7.48 8.61 -8.74
CA PRO A 96 -7.22 7.24 -8.34
C PRO A 96 -8.30 6.72 -7.40
N TRP A 97 -8.31 5.40 -7.21
CA TRP A 97 -9.22 4.70 -6.29
C TRP A 97 -9.33 5.35 -4.91
N ALA A 98 -8.22 5.87 -4.36
CA ALA A 98 -8.17 6.47 -3.04
C ALA A 98 -9.03 7.73 -2.92
N VAL A 99 -9.10 8.54 -3.99
CA VAL A 99 -10.00 9.69 -4.06
C VAL A 99 -11.45 9.23 -4.16
N MET A 100 -11.71 8.19 -4.96
CA MET A 100 -13.06 7.67 -5.20
C MET A 100 -13.73 7.14 -3.93
N ILE A 101 -12.95 6.64 -2.98
CA ILE A 101 -13.47 6.11 -1.71
C ILE A 101 -13.63 7.15 -0.60
N LEU A 102 -13.18 8.40 -0.78
CA LEU A 102 -13.28 9.44 0.26
C LEU A 102 -14.70 9.61 0.85
N PRO A 103 -15.79 9.65 0.06
CA PRO A 103 -17.15 9.73 0.63
C PRO A 103 -17.52 8.53 1.53
N PHE A 104 -16.91 7.38 1.29
CA PHE A 104 -17.12 6.14 2.03
C PHE A 104 -16.20 6.00 3.25
N MET A 105 -15.29 6.96 3.42
CA MET A 105 -14.41 7.13 4.58
C MET A 105 -14.83 8.30 5.46
N GLU A 106 -16.07 8.79 5.31
CA GLU A 106 -16.60 9.99 5.98
C GLU A 106 -15.87 11.31 5.58
N GLU A 107 -15.13 11.30 4.47
CA GLU A 107 -14.35 12.43 3.96
C GLU A 107 -15.09 13.18 2.84
N THR A 108 -16.40 13.37 2.97
CA THR A 108 -17.24 14.04 1.96
C THR A 108 -16.78 15.47 1.69
N ALA A 109 -16.34 16.21 2.71
CA ALA A 109 -15.82 17.57 2.52
C ALA A 109 -14.54 17.59 1.66
N LEU A 110 -13.68 16.58 1.79
CA LEU A 110 -12.49 16.45 0.96
C LEU A 110 -12.86 16.01 -0.46
N TRP A 111 -13.81 15.08 -0.60
CA TRP A 111 -14.35 14.72 -1.90
C TRP A 111 -14.95 15.92 -2.63
N ASP A 112 -15.74 16.75 -1.94
CA ASP A 112 -16.33 17.96 -2.51
C ASP A 112 -15.25 18.97 -2.85
N ALA A 113 -14.26 19.17 -1.98
CA ALA A 113 -13.12 20.03 -2.26
C ALA A 113 -12.34 19.57 -3.48
N TRP A 114 -12.10 18.25 -3.61
CA TRP A 114 -11.48 17.65 -4.79
C TRP A 114 -12.40 17.83 -5.99
N SER A 115 -13.52 17.13 -6.06
CA SER A 115 -14.45 17.09 -7.21
C SER A 115 -14.90 18.46 -7.72
N ASN A 116 -15.01 19.47 -6.85
CA ASN A 116 -15.39 20.84 -7.22
C ASN A 116 -14.23 21.80 -7.49
N LEU A 117 -12.96 21.35 -7.49
CA LEU A 117 -11.85 22.21 -7.92
C LEU A 117 -12.14 22.84 -9.28
N GLU A 118 -12.30 24.16 -9.30
CA GLU A 118 -12.49 24.96 -10.51
C GLU A 118 -11.13 25.36 -11.09
N GLY A 119 -10.77 24.80 -12.25
CA GLY A 119 -9.54 25.11 -12.99
C GLY A 119 -9.82 25.09 -14.49
N LYS A 120 -9.85 26.27 -15.10
CA LYS A 120 -10.25 26.51 -16.49
C LYS A 120 -9.12 26.16 -17.46
N SER A 121 -9.52 25.62 -18.62
CA SER A 121 -8.75 25.41 -19.84
C SER A 121 -7.94 24.12 -19.94
N SER A 122 -7.88 23.61 -21.15
CA SER A 122 -7.10 22.49 -21.70
C SER A 122 -5.57 22.65 -21.54
N THR A 123 -5.12 23.38 -20.51
CA THR A 123 -3.71 23.54 -20.14
C THR A 123 -3.64 23.72 -18.62
N PRO A 124 -3.11 22.74 -17.88
CA PRO A 124 -2.97 22.85 -16.43
C PRO A 124 -1.82 23.80 -16.11
N SER A 125 -2.10 25.06 -15.78
CA SER A 125 -1.07 26.05 -15.39
C SER A 125 -1.19 26.55 -13.94
N ALA A 126 -2.06 25.97 -13.12
CA ALA A 126 -2.08 26.28 -11.70
C ALA A 126 -1.16 25.33 -10.94
N THR A 127 0.17 25.51 -11.04
CA THR A 127 1.18 24.85 -10.18
C THR A 127 0.61 24.55 -8.79
N TRP A 128 0.91 23.40 -8.17
CA TRP A 128 0.49 22.99 -6.81
C TRP A 128 0.28 24.14 -5.79
N ALA A 129 1.09 25.20 -5.88
CA ALA A 129 0.96 26.48 -5.18
C ALA A 129 -0.37 27.27 -5.36
N GLY A 130 -1.23 26.93 -6.33
CA GLY A 130 -2.46 27.67 -6.66
C GLY A 130 -3.76 26.98 -6.24
N LEU A 131 -3.70 25.73 -5.78
CA LEU A 131 -4.85 25.02 -5.23
C LEU A 131 -5.06 25.45 -3.77
N PRO A 132 -6.31 25.64 -3.32
CA PRO A 132 -6.56 25.87 -1.90
C PRO A 132 -6.03 24.68 -1.10
N SER A 133 -4.99 24.95 -0.30
CA SER A 133 -4.47 24.02 0.68
C SER A 133 -5.59 23.60 1.65
N PRO A 134 -5.81 22.28 1.90
CA PRO A 134 -5.25 21.12 1.22
C PRO A 134 -6.37 20.29 0.58
N VAL A 135 -6.49 20.35 -0.74
CA VAL A 135 -7.27 19.35 -1.49
C VAL A 135 -6.67 17.93 -1.41
N ALA A 136 -5.43 17.80 -0.92
CA ALA A 136 -4.78 16.52 -0.67
C ALA A 136 -3.90 16.54 0.59
N PRO A 137 -4.50 16.47 1.81
CA PRO A 137 -3.74 16.38 3.04
C PRO A 137 -3.17 14.97 3.26
N GLU A 138 -2.16 14.86 4.11
CA GLU A 138 -1.76 13.56 4.67
C GLU A 138 -2.95 12.88 5.37
N ARG A 139 -3.04 11.55 5.24
CA ARG A 139 -4.10 10.74 5.86
C ARG A 139 -3.49 9.56 6.59
N GLU A 140 -3.64 9.52 7.91
CA GLU A 140 -3.09 8.45 8.76
C GLU A 140 -3.57 7.06 8.34
N ILE A 141 -4.82 6.94 7.89
CA ILE A 141 -5.38 5.69 7.35
C ILE A 141 -4.69 5.21 6.07
N MET A 142 -4.07 6.11 5.30
CA MET A 142 -3.36 5.77 4.07
C MET A 142 -1.90 5.39 4.30
N VAL A 143 -1.40 5.51 5.53
CA VAL A 143 0.02 5.29 5.85
C VAL A 143 0.16 4.04 6.72
N CYS A 144 1.21 3.25 6.50
CA CYS A 144 1.59 2.16 7.40
C CYS A 144 2.65 2.70 8.39
N PRO A 145 2.51 2.56 9.72
CA PRO A 145 3.52 3.05 10.68
C PRO A 145 4.92 2.41 10.58
N SER A 146 5.07 1.34 9.79
CA SER A 146 6.36 0.74 9.45
C SER A 146 6.99 1.36 8.20
N ASP A 147 6.24 2.14 7.43
CA ASP A 147 6.66 2.84 6.21
C ASP A 147 6.77 4.36 6.49
N PRO A 148 7.97 4.86 6.84
CA PRO A 148 8.15 6.24 7.27
C PRO A 148 7.98 7.21 6.10
N ILE A 149 7.14 8.23 6.29
CA ILE A 149 6.93 9.29 5.30
C ILE A 149 8.18 10.17 5.22
N ASP A 150 8.76 10.29 4.02
CA ASP A 150 9.92 11.17 3.77
C ASP A 150 9.58 12.66 3.94
N GLU A 151 8.37 13.06 3.51
CA GLU A 151 7.89 14.44 3.54
C GLU A 151 6.56 14.57 4.31
N PRO A 152 6.59 14.95 5.60
CA PRO A 152 5.38 15.14 6.40
C PRO A 152 4.42 16.18 5.78
N GLY A 153 3.12 15.92 5.87
CA GLY A 153 2.06 16.79 5.33
C GLY A 153 1.77 16.59 3.84
N LYS A 154 2.45 15.64 3.17
CA LYS A 154 2.16 15.25 1.79
C LYS A 154 1.12 14.12 1.74
N PRO A 155 0.39 13.99 0.63
CA PRO A 155 -0.60 12.94 0.45
C PRO A 155 0.04 11.58 0.16
N PHE A 156 0.91 11.10 1.03
CA PHE A 156 1.59 9.80 0.90
C PHE A 156 0.63 8.64 1.13
N SER A 157 0.79 7.56 0.35
CA SER A 157 0.11 6.28 0.57
C SER A 157 1.16 5.25 0.99
N SER A 158 0.75 4.18 1.67
CA SER A 158 1.51 2.92 1.80
C SER A 158 0.72 1.75 1.18
N TYR A 159 -0.45 2.04 0.59
CA TYR A 159 -1.38 1.03 0.10
C TYR A 159 -1.70 1.23 -1.38
N VAL A 160 -1.90 0.12 -2.08
CA VAL A 160 -2.20 0.04 -3.51
C VAL A 160 -3.25 -1.03 -3.78
N VAL A 161 -3.94 -0.94 -4.92
CA VAL A 161 -5.02 -1.87 -5.30
C VAL A 161 -4.62 -2.88 -6.39
N ASN A 162 -5.31 -4.01 -6.46
CA ASN A 162 -5.01 -5.05 -7.45
C ASN A 162 -5.31 -4.58 -8.89
N ALA A 163 -4.27 -4.14 -9.61
CA ALA A 163 -4.31 -3.66 -10.98
C ALA A 163 -4.09 -4.78 -12.02
N GLY A 164 -3.99 -6.03 -11.56
CA GLY A 164 -3.90 -7.21 -12.39
C GLY A 164 -2.56 -7.44 -13.08
N GLN A 165 -2.54 -7.71 -14.39
CA GLN A 165 -1.30 -8.04 -15.10
C GLN A 165 -0.59 -6.80 -15.67
N ALA A 166 0.74 -6.78 -15.58
CA ALA A 166 1.61 -5.78 -16.20
C ALA A 166 1.51 -5.79 -17.75
N PHE A 167 1.63 -4.62 -18.37
CA PHE A 167 1.47 -4.39 -19.82
C PHE A 167 2.62 -4.92 -20.68
N ASP A 168 3.85 -4.92 -20.16
CA ASP A 168 5.07 -5.26 -20.92
C ASP A 168 5.75 -6.54 -20.38
N ASP A 169 4.98 -7.63 -20.31
CA ASP A 169 5.46 -8.94 -19.84
C ASP A 169 5.98 -9.80 -21.00
N THR A 170 7.06 -10.55 -20.79
CA THR A 170 7.68 -11.52 -21.71
C THR A 170 6.74 -12.44 -22.50
N LYS A 171 5.55 -12.78 -21.96
CA LYS A 171 4.53 -13.59 -22.66
C LYS A 171 3.38 -12.78 -23.25
N ARG A 172 3.32 -11.48 -23.00
CA ARG A 172 2.26 -10.57 -23.42
C ARG A 172 2.80 -9.63 -24.51
N THR A 173 2.17 -9.66 -25.67
CA THR A 173 2.60 -8.87 -26.84
C THR A 173 1.66 -7.70 -27.15
N ASP A 174 0.57 -7.57 -26.39
CA ASP A 174 -0.36 -6.45 -26.50
C ASP A 174 -0.40 -5.69 -25.19
N SER A 175 -0.64 -4.40 -25.27
CA SER A 175 -0.71 -3.58 -24.07
C SER A 175 -2.19 -3.41 -23.61
N GLN A 176 -3.06 -4.40 -23.84
CA GLN A 176 -4.50 -4.33 -23.51
C GLN A 176 -4.84 -5.06 -22.22
N GLU A 177 -5.54 -4.43 -21.29
CA GLU A 177 -5.98 -5.12 -20.07
C GLU A 177 -6.88 -6.32 -20.36
N TYR A 178 -6.68 -7.41 -19.60
CA TYR A 178 -7.51 -8.60 -19.68
C TYR A 178 -8.50 -8.66 -18.54
N ALA A 179 -9.77 -8.91 -18.88
CA ALA A 179 -10.80 -9.18 -17.88
C ALA A 179 -10.37 -10.36 -17.01
N ALA A 180 -10.75 -10.31 -15.72
CA ALA A 180 -10.42 -11.31 -14.71
C ALA A 180 -8.94 -11.40 -14.27
N ASN A 181 -8.02 -10.64 -14.86
CA ASN A 181 -6.61 -10.66 -14.44
C ASN A 181 -6.31 -9.78 -13.23
N GLY A 182 -7.28 -8.98 -12.76
CA GLY A 182 -7.20 -8.08 -11.62
C GLY A 182 -8.59 -7.66 -11.17
N VAL A 183 -8.67 -6.71 -10.24
CA VAL A 183 -9.95 -6.17 -9.73
C VAL A 183 -10.16 -4.74 -10.22
N PHE A 184 -9.11 -3.92 -10.15
CA PHE A 184 -9.14 -2.50 -10.49
C PHE A 184 -8.49 -2.31 -11.85
N PHE A 185 -9.21 -1.67 -12.76
CA PHE A 185 -8.77 -1.47 -14.15
C PHE A 185 -8.63 0.02 -14.46
N ASP A 186 -7.90 0.35 -15.53
CA ASP A 186 -7.84 1.74 -15.99
C ASP A 186 -9.18 2.12 -16.58
N ARG A 187 -9.76 3.19 -16.07
CA ARG A 187 -11.02 3.76 -16.54
C ARG A 187 -10.86 5.21 -16.97
N SER A 188 -9.64 5.72 -17.05
CA SER A 188 -9.36 7.05 -17.61
C SER A 188 -9.48 7.04 -19.14
N THR A 189 -9.94 8.15 -19.71
CA THR A 189 -9.99 8.35 -21.16
C THR A 189 -8.81 9.21 -21.63
N LYS A 190 -8.48 9.13 -22.93
CA LYS A 190 -7.36 9.86 -23.53
C LYS A 190 -7.44 11.36 -23.26
N LEU A 191 -6.28 11.99 -23.08
CA LEU A 191 -6.15 13.46 -23.11
C LEU A 191 -5.77 14.01 -24.49
N THR A 192 -5.50 13.16 -25.47
CA THR A 192 -5.22 13.59 -26.86
C THR A 192 -5.85 12.66 -27.88
N TYR A 193 -6.68 13.22 -28.76
CA TYR A 193 -7.34 12.54 -29.86
C TYR A 193 -6.31 12.01 -30.88
N GLY A 194 -6.35 10.69 -31.17
CA GLY A 194 -5.68 10.12 -32.35
C GLY A 194 -4.31 9.47 -32.16
N GLN A 195 -3.72 9.44 -30.96
CA GLN A 195 -2.51 8.64 -30.68
C GLN A 195 -2.87 7.38 -29.88
N ARG A 196 -2.29 6.23 -30.25
CA ARG A 196 -2.34 5.02 -29.41
C ARG A 196 -1.39 5.25 -28.25
N SER A 197 -1.84 5.05 -27.03
CA SER A 197 -0.89 5.01 -25.90
C SER A 197 0.15 3.91 -26.15
N ALA A 198 1.42 4.22 -25.89
CA ALA A 198 2.51 3.24 -26.01
C ALA A 198 2.35 2.06 -25.04
N ASP A 199 1.46 2.18 -24.05
CA ASP A 199 1.07 1.15 -23.07
C ASP A 199 -0.35 0.59 -23.29
N GLY A 200 -0.99 0.85 -24.44
CA GLY A 200 -2.21 0.21 -24.98
C GLY A 200 -3.46 0.10 -24.09
N ARG A 201 -3.68 1.10 -23.21
CA ARG A 201 -4.93 1.43 -22.50
C ARG A 201 -6.23 1.50 -23.33
N GLU A 202 -6.19 1.12 -24.61
CA GLU A 202 -7.23 1.37 -25.60
C GLU A 202 -7.76 0.07 -26.23
N GLY A 203 -8.93 -0.35 -25.75
CA GLY A 203 -9.74 -1.33 -26.45
C GLY A 203 -11.11 -1.49 -25.82
N LYS A 204 -11.15 -1.57 -24.48
CA LYS A 204 -12.38 -1.76 -23.70
C LYS A 204 -12.14 -1.36 -22.24
N VAL A 205 -12.94 -0.42 -21.72
CA VAL A 205 -12.94 -0.11 -20.28
C VAL A 205 -13.48 -1.32 -19.52
N LEU A 206 -12.61 -1.95 -18.74
CA LEU A 206 -12.97 -3.09 -17.91
C LEU A 206 -13.51 -2.62 -16.56
N ARG A 207 -14.40 -3.45 -16.00
CA ARG A 207 -15.09 -3.21 -14.73
C ARG A 207 -15.19 -4.54 -14.02
N THR A 208 -15.04 -4.48 -12.71
CA THR A 208 -15.26 -5.62 -11.80
C THR A 208 -16.36 -5.23 -10.84
N SER A 209 -17.31 -6.12 -10.62
CA SER A 209 -18.24 -6.06 -9.49
C SER A 209 -18.00 -7.26 -8.57
N MET A 210 -18.52 -7.21 -7.35
CA MET A 210 -18.44 -8.33 -6.41
C MET A 210 -19.05 -9.61 -7.02
N ASP A 211 -20.15 -9.47 -7.77
CA ASP A 211 -20.84 -10.57 -8.46
C ASP A 211 -19.99 -11.21 -9.58
N SER A 212 -19.04 -10.46 -10.14
CA SER A 212 -18.15 -10.97 -11.19
C SER A 212 -17.01 -11.82 -10.64
N ILE A 213 -16.81 -11.81 -9.32
CA ILE A 213 -15.76 -12.55 -8.62
C ILE A 213 -16.21 -13.99 -8.35
N GLN A 214 -15.90 -14.90 -9.27
CA GLN A 214 -16.45 -16.28 -9.27
C GLN A 214 -15.57 -17.32 -8.57
N ASP A 215 -14.34 -16.97 -8.27
CA ASP A 215 -13.37 -17.80 -7.58
C ASP A 215 -13.42 -17.70 -6.05
N GLY A 216 -14.17 -16.73 -5.55
CA GLY A 216 -14.40 -16.49 -4.14
C GLY A 216 -13.78 -15.16 -3.72
N THR A 217 -14.61 -14.27 -3.18
CA THR A 217 -14.19 -12.94 -2.72
C THR A 217 -13.14 -13.00 -1.60
N SER A 218 -13.08 -14.11 -0.85
CA SER A 218 -12.03 -14.39 0.14
C SER A 218 -10.70 -14.88 -0.48
N LYS A 219 -10.61 -15.01 -1.81
CA LYS A 219 -9.43 -15.55 -2.51
C LYS A 219 -8.85 -14.58 -3.53
N THR A 220 -9.57 -13.51 -3.85
CA THR A 220 -9.08 -12.43 -4.70
C THR A 220 -8.57 -11.29 -3.83
N MET A 221 -7.29 -10.96 -3.98
CA MET A 221 -6.65 -9.84 -3.31
C MET A 221 -7.18 -8.52 -3.86
N MET A 222 -7.45 -7.58 -2.97
CA MET A 222 -8.02 -6.28 -3.28
C MET A 222 -7.00 -5.15 -3.05
N VAL A 223 -6.38 -5.13 -1.87
CA VAL A 223 -5.46 -4.09 -1.41
C VAL A 223 -4.22 -4.75 -0.83
N SER A 224 -3.06 -4.13 -1.01
CA SER A 224 -1.85 -4.55 -0.32
C SER A 224 -0.99 -3.35 0.05
N GLU A 225 -0.07 -3.56 0.99
CA GLU A 225 1.03 -2.63 1.23
C GLU A 225 1.99 -2.61 0.03
N ASN A 226 2.56 -1.45 -0.25
CA ASN A 226 3.65 -1.33 -1.20
C ASN A 226 4.54 -0.14 -0.83
N LEU A 227 5.83 -0.39 -0.59
CA LEU A 227 6.84 0.64 -0.28
C LEU A 227 7.20 1.52 -1.49
N PHE A 228 6.79 1.11 -2.69
CA PHE A 228 7.03 1.83 -3.94
C PHE A 228 5.84 2.65 -4.39
N THR A 229 4.79 2.74 -3.57
CA THR A 229 3.69 3.65 -3.85
C THR A 229 4.16 5.10 -3.68
N GLY A 230 3.57 5.99 -4.46
CA GLY A 230 3.78 7.42 -4.31
C GLY A 230 2.66 8.06 -3.50
N TYR A 231 2.16 9.17 -4.02
CA TYR A 231 1.02 9.86 -3.44
C TYR A 231 -0.29 9.14 -3.71
N TRP A 232 -1.22 9.17 -2.74
CA TRP A 232 -2.57 8.59 -2.88
C TRP A 232 -3.44 9.36 -3.90
N CYS A 233 -3.00 10.53 -4.36
CA CYS A 233 -3.61 11.28 -5.45
C CYS A 233 -2.56 11.77 -6.45
N HIS A 234 -3.00 11.99 -7.70
CA HIS A 234 -2.22 12.75 -8.67
C HIS A 234 -2.13 14.22 -8.25
N ASP A 235 -1.05 14.91 -8.63
CA ASP A 235 -1.11 16.37 -8.71
C ASP A 235 -2.20 16.75 -9.71
N THR A 236 -3.08 17.68 -9.33
CA THR A 236 -4.29 18.05 -10.09
C THR A 236 -4.02 18.67 -11.47
N LEU A 237 -2.73 18.87 -11.80
CA LEU A 237 -2.24 19.40 -13.06
C LEU A 237 -1.67 18.36 -14.01
N ASP A 238 -1.60 17.12 -13.57
CA ASP A 238 -0.84 16.12 -14.30
C ASP A 238 -1.72 15.51 -15.40
N ALA A 239 -1.86 16.24 -16.50
CA ALA A 239 -2.65 15.86 -17.68
C ALA A 239 -1.76 15.47 -18.87
N SER A 240 -0.44 15.62 -18.76
CA SER A 240 0.46 15.39 -19.91
C SER A 240 1.80 14.74 -19.58
N THR A 241 2.16 14.58 -18.30
CA THR A 241 3.51 14.17 -17.90
C THR A 241 3.59 12.91 -17.03
N SER A 242 2.65 12.65 -16.11
CA SER A 242 2.57 11.33 -15.48
C SER A 242 1.89 10.34 -16.40
N LYS A 243 2.68 9.34 -16.74
CA LYS A 243 2.15 8.05 -17.19
C LYS A 243 1.55 7.39 -15.95
N ASP A 244 0.24 7.10 -15.95
CA ASP A 244 -0.43 6.41 -14.83
C ASP A 244 0.01 4.95 -14.81
N PHE A 245 1.20 4.67 -14.32
CA PHE A 245 1.68 3.31 -14.24
C PHE A 245 0.88 2.57 -13.19
N LYS A 246 0.62 1.29 -13.46
CA LYS A 246 -0.08 0.43 -12.52
C LYS A 246 0.58 0.41 -11.15
N HIS A 247 1.91 0.53 -11.06
CA HIS A 247 2.63 0.53 -9.78
C HIS A 247 2.31 1.73 -8.87
N GLN A 248 1.89 2.87 -9.41
CA GLN A 248 1.68 4.08 -8.62
C GLN A 248 0.44 3.99 -7.72
N PHE A 249 -0.62 3.37 -8.23
CA PHE A 249 -1.89 3.22 -7.49
C PHE A 249 -2.26 1.77 -7.26
N GLY A 250 -1.51 0.85 -7.84
CA GLY A 250 -1.83 -0.54 -7.88
C GLY A 250 -0.61 -1.45 -7.77
N PHE A 251 -0.91 -2.72 -7.60
CA PHE A 251 0.06 -3.80 -7.69
C PHE A 251 -0.37 -4.77 -8.78
N VAL A 252 0.61 -5.43 -9.37
CA VAL A 252 0.50 -6.28 -10.54
C VAL A 252 1.19 -7.62 -10.31
N TRP A 253 0.86 -8.57 -11.17
CA TRP A 253 1.67 -9.74 -11.41
C TRP A 253 2.25 -9.68 -12.82
N HIS A 254 3.45 -10.23 -13.00
CA HIS A 254 4.11 -10.30 -14.30
C HIS A 254 5.07 -11.49 -14.40
N GLY A 255 5.57 -11.73 -15.61
CA GLY A 255 6.66 -12.63 -15.90
C GLY A 255 6.22 -14.05 -16.22
N VAL A 256 7.22 -14.90 -16.41
CA VAL A 256 7.04 -16.35 -16.50
C VAL A 256 6.60 -16.89 -15.13
N ILE A 257 5.29 -17.02 -14.93
CA ILE A 257 4.68 -17.55 -13.71
C ILE A 257 5.06 -19.01 -13.52
N ASN A 258 5.81 -19.30 -12.47
CA ASN A 258 6.24 -20.64 -12.11
C ASN A 258 6.17 -20.81 -10.59
N ASN A 259 6.39 -22.03 -10.14
CA ASN A 259 6.38 -22.38 -8.72
C ASN A 259 7.66 -21.89 -8.00
N ALA A 260 8.43 -20.99 -8.60
CA ALA A 260 9.57 -20.41 -7.92
C ALA A 260 9.03 -19.42 -6.88
N LYS A 261 9.35 -19.68 -5.63
CA LYS A 261 9.14 -18.72 -4.54
C LYS A 261 10.01 -17.51 -4.80
N ARG A 262 9.38 -16.34 -4.97
CA ARG A 262 10.07 -15.06 -5.12
C ARG A 262 9.67 -14.18 -3.97
N ARG A 263 10.64 -13.40 -3.46
CA ARG A 263 10.35 -12.41 -2.45
C ARG A 263 9.39 -11.39 -3.04
N ILE A 264 8.14 -11.39 -2.58
CA ILE A 264 7.16 -10.39 -3.02
C ILE A 264 7.45 -9.06 -2.32
N ASN A 265 7.91 -9.13 -1.07
CA ASN A 265 8.32 -7.99 -0.28
C ASN A 265 9.70 -7.43 -0.70
N GLY A 266 9.74 -6.72 -1.83
CA GLY A 266 10.92 -6.06 -2.35
C GLY A 266 10.92 -5.92 -3.87
N HIS A 267 12.03 -5.45 -4.43
CA HIS A 267 12.19 -5.29 -5.88
C HIS A 267 12.48 -6.64 -6.56
N ASN A 268 11.77 -6.98 -7.65
CA ASN A 268 11.85 -8.29 -8.34
C ASN A 268 13.22 -8.59 -8.99
N THR A 269 14.09 -7.59 -9.20
CA THR A 269 15.42 -7.83 -9.79
C THR A 269 16.54 -8.03 -8.77
N ASP A 270 16.28 -7.84 -7.47
CA ASP A 270 17.35 -7.84 -6.47
C ASP A 270 17.38 -9.12 -5.62
N THR A 271 18.43 -9.93 -5.83
CA THR A 271 18.81 -11.00 -4.88
C THR A 271 19.63 -10.47 -3.69
N SER A 272 19.94 -9.17 -3.67
CA SER A 272 20.63 -8.49 -2.58
C SER A 272 19.60 -7.86 -1.65
N PHE A 273 19.82 -8.05 -0.35
CA PHE A 273 19.12 -7.30 0.68
C PHE A 273 19.44 -5.81 0.50
N ASP A 274 18.40 -4.98 0.48
CA ASP A 274 18.43 -3.51 0.58
C ASP A 274 18.49 -2.75 -0.77
N PRO A 275 17.33 -2.47 -1.41
CA PRO A 275 17.28 -1.48 -2.45
C PRO A 275 17.15 -0.12 -1.76
N GLY A 276 18.28 0.52 -1.48
CA GLY A 276 18.30 1.96 -1.25
C GLY A 276 17.72 2.65 -2.48
N ILE A 277 16.43 2.96 -2.43
CA ILE A 277 15.72 3.69 -3.48
C ILE A 277 15.63 5.14 -3.03
N THR A 278 16.49 5.95 -3.63
CA THR A 278 16.27 7.38 -3.71
C THR A 278 15.04 7.62 -4.57
N THR A 279 14.21 8.59 -4.21
CA THR A 279 13.04 9.07 -4.98
C THR A 279 13.30 9.27 -6.48
N ASP A 280 14.57 9.38 -6.89
CA ASP A 280 15.05 9.40 -8.28
C ASP A 280 14.84 8.09 -9.08
N ALA A 281 14.51 6.95 -8.45
CA ALA A 281 14.26 5.66 -9.14
C ALA A 281 12.79 5.43 -9.53
N LEU A 282 11.89 6.38 -9.24
CA LEU A 282 10.49 6.42 -9.73
C LEU A 282 10.41 6.81 -11.23
N ASP A 283 11.44 6.45 -12.00
CA ASP A 283 11.59 6.85 -13.40
C ASP A 283 10.69 5.99 -14.31
N ALA A 284 9.43 6.43 -14.37
CA ALA A 284 8.45 6.33 -15.44
C ALA A 284 8.46 5.13 -16.43
N SER A 285 8.78 3.90 -16.01
CA SER A 285 8.62 2.73 -16.89
C SER A 285 8.54 1.37 -16.18
N ASN A 286 8.81 1.28 -14.87
CA ASN A 286 9.03 -0.02 -14.25
C ASN A 286 7.77 -0.54 -13.51
N GLU A 287 6.84 -1.18 -14.24
CA GLU A 287 5.69 -1.87 -13.61
C GLU A 287 6.11 -3.02 -12.68
N GLU A 288 7.37 -3.47 -12.76
CA GLU A 288 7.96 -4.45 -11.82
C GLU A 288 8.06 -3.95 -10.38
N LEU A 289 7.78 -2.65 -10.13
CA LEU A 289 7.67 -2.07 -8.78
C LEU A 289 6.28 -2.25 -8.16
N GLY A 290 5.29 -2.69 -8.93
CA GLY A 290 3.94 -2.94 -8.43
C GLY A 290 3.80 -4.27 -7.70
N TYR A 291 4.69 -4.66 -6.78
CA TYR A 291 4.48 -5.86 -5.95
C TYR A 291 4.13 -5.48 -4.51
N PRO A 292 3.32 -6.29 -3.82
CA PRO A 292 3.12 -6.20 -2.38
C PRO A 292 4.46 -6.10 -1.62
N SER A 293 4.70 -4.99 -0.92
CA SER A 293 5.92 -4.82 -0.14
C SER A 293 5.68 -4.04 1.14
N SER A 294 6.42 -4.38 2.20
CA SER A 294 6.28 -3.78 3.52
C SER A 294 7.56 -3.92 4.35
N GLU A 295 7.76 -3.02 5.30
CA GLU A 295 8.84 -3.12 6.29
C GLU A 295 8.55 -4.13 7.42
N HIS A 296 7.48 -4.91 7.31
CA HIS A 296 7.20 -6.00 8.24
C HIS A 296 8.18 -7.16 8.02
N PRO A 297 8.71 -7.78 9.09
CA PRO A 297 9.67 -8.88 8.95
C PRO A 297 9.09 -10.09 8.21
N SER A 298 9.55 -10.29 6.97
CA SER A 298 9.24 -11.47 6.15
C SER A 298 7.76 -11.67 5.80
N THR A 299 6.96 -10.62 5.87
CA THR A 299 5.52 -10.68 5.54
C THR A 299 5.05 -9.40 4.88
N VAL A 300 3.91 -9.45 4.20
CA VAL A 300 3.14 -8.28 3.74
C VAL A 300 1.67 -8.46 4.13
N ASN A 301 1.02 -7.42 4.61
CA ASN A 301 -0.42 -7.47 4.86
C ASN A 301 -1.18 -7.21 3.55
N ALA A 302 -2.23 -7.98 3.31
CA ALA A 302 -3.12 -7.77 2.18
C ALA A 302 -4.59 -7.96 2.59
N ALA A 303 -5.46 -7.12 2.03
CA ALA A 303 -6.90 -7.25 2.13
C ALA A 303 -7.48 -7.95 0.90
N PHE A 304 -8.51 -8.76 1.12
CA PHE A 304 -9.22 -9.51 0.09
C PHE A 304 -10.59 -8.88 -0.22
N CYS A 305 -11.21 -9.32 -1.32
CA CYS A 305 -12.47 -8.73 -1.78
C CYS A 305 -13.65 -8.86 -0.80
N ASP A 306 -13.64 -9.84 0.11
CA ASP A 306 -14.61 -9.96 1.20
C ASP A 306 -14.33 -9.02 2.40
N GLY A 307 -13.22 -8.28 2.37
CA GLY A 307 -12.79 -7.33 3.39
C GLY A 307 -11.96 -7.95 4.54
N HIS A 308 -11.63 -9.24 4.51
CA HIS A 308 -10.69 -9.78 5.50
C HIS A 308 -9.25 -9.37 5.15
N VAL A 309 -8.39 -9.32 6.17
CA VAL A 309 -6.97 -8.96 6.03
C VAL A 309 -6.12 -10.08 6.59
N THR A 310 -5.22 -10.59 5.77
CA THR A 310 -4.27 -11.64 6.12
C THR A 310 -2.84 -11.16 5.84
N THR A 311 -1.89 -11.84 6.48
CA THR A 311 -0.47 -11.71 6.19
C THR A 311 -0.09 -12.71 5.11
N LEU A 312 0.59 -12.26 4.08
CA LEU A 312 1.22 -13.09 3.05
C LEU A 312 2.69 -13.28 3.40
N ALA A 313 3.19 -14.50 3.28
CA ALA A 313 4.61 -14.78 3.44
C ALA A 313 5.42 -14.18 2.29
N ASP A 314 6.62 -13.69 2.61
CA ASP A 314 7.56 -13.18 1.60
C ASP A 314 7.86 -14.22 0.51
N ASP A 315 7.86 -15.51 0.84
CA ASP A 315 8.24 -16.62 -0.05
C ASP A 315 7.03 -17.38 -0.65
N ILE A 316 5.88 -16.71 -0.77
CA ILE A 316 4.69 -17.27 -1.43
C ILE A 316 5.02 -17.76 -2.86
N ASP A 317 4.38 -18.85 -3.26
CA ASP A 317 4.56 -19.45 -4.58
C ASP A 317 4.06 -18.50 -5.68
N GLY A 318 4.84 -18.30 -6.74
CA GLY A 318 4.50 -17.36 -7.81
C GLY A 318 3.20 -17.71 -8.56
N VAL A 319 2.84 -18.99 -8.64
CA VAL A 319 1.54 -19.43 -9.17
C VAL A 319 0.42 -19.04 -8.22
N VAL A 320 0.59 -19.29 -6.92
CA VAL A 320 -0.41 -18.93 -5.90
C VAL A 320 -0.63 -17.42 -5.90
N TYR A 321 0.43 -16.62 -5.90
CA TYR A 321 0.34 -15.16 -6.00
C TYR A 321 -0.45 -14.72 -7.22
N ALA A 322 -0.14 -15.27 -8.40
CA ALA A 322 -0.86 -14.89 -9.61
C ALA A 322 -2.34 -15.35 -9.59
N GLN A 323 -2.67 -16.50 -8.98
CA GLN A 323 -4.05 -16.94 -8.81
C GLN A 323 -4.86 -16.02 -7.90
N ILE A 324 -4.29 -15.56 -6.79
CA ILE A 324 -4.99 -14.65 -5.85
C ILE A 324 -5.11 -13.22 -6.40
N MET A 325 -4.37 -12.88 -7.46
CA MET A 325 -4.55 -11.64 -8.21
C MET A 325 -5.75 -11.68 -9.16
N THR A 326 -6.16 -12.86 -9.61
CA THR A 326 -7.27 -12.97 -10.57
C THR A 326 -8.62 -12.91 -9.85
N SER A 327 -9.58 -12.24 -10.47
CA SER A 327 -10.96 -12.11 -9.96
C SER A 327 -11.91 -13.14 -10.54
N ASN A 328 -11.46 -13.91 -11.52
CA ASN A 328 -12.20 -15.06 -12.00
C ASN A 328 -11.16 -16.01 -12.58
N TYR A 329 -10.37 -16.64 -11.71
CA TYR A 329 -9.16 -17.38 -12.11
C TYR A 329 -9.44 -18.28 -13.33
N LYS A 330 -10.55 -19.03 -13.37
CA LYS A 330 -10.91 -19.87 -14.51
C LYS A 330 -11.12 -19.15 -15.86
N ARG A 331 -11.46 -17.86 -15.85
CA ARG A 331 -11.64 -16.99 -17.03
C ARG A 331 -10.49 -16.03 -17.26
N SER A 332 -9.52 -15.99 -16.35
CA SER A 332 -8.32 -15.17 -16.49
C SER A 332 -7.50 -15.60 -17.71
N LYS A 333 -6.61 -14.72 -18.16
CA LYS A 333 -5.57 -15.01 -19.16
C LYS A 333 -4.25 -15.42 -18.50
N LEU A 334 -4.28 -15.84 -17.24
CA LEU A 334 -3.13 -16.38 -16.54
C LEU A 334 -2.63 -17.65 -17.24
N VAL A 335 -1.35 -17.66 -17.59
CA VAL A 335 -0.67 -18.82 -18.21
C VAL A 335 0.70 -19.01 -17.56
N THR A 336 0.94 -20.21 -17.02
CA THR A 336 2.21 -20.54 -16.37
C THR A 336 3.35 -20.74 -17.36
N ALA A 337 4.58 -20.89 -16.85
CA ALA A 337 5.78 -21.25 -17.59
C ALA A 337 5.58 -22.50 -18.45
N ASN A 338 4.85 -23.48 -17.92
CA ASN A 338 4.56 -24.76 -18.55
C ASN A 338 3.33 -24.72 -19.49
N ASN A 339 2.86 -23.52 -19.85
CA ASN A 339 1.66 -23.29 -20.66
C ASN A 339 0.38 -23.87 -20.07
N GLN A 340 0.33 -24.04 -18.74
CA GLN A 340 -0.91 -24.38 -18.06
C GLN A 340 -1.73 -23.10 -17.90
N THR A 341 -3.00 -23.16 -18.27
CA THR A 341 -3.95 -22.07 -18.00
C THR A 341 -4.43 -22.16 -16.57
N ASP A 342 -4.93 -21.05 -16.04
CA ASP A 342 -5.50 -20.98 -14.70
C ASP A 342 -6.56 -22.07 -14.41
N ALA A 343 -7.40 -22.37 -15.40
CA ALA A 343 -8.43 -23.42 -15.30
C ALA A 343 -7.87 -24.84 -15.09
N GLN A 344 -6.57 -25.05 -15.36
CA GLN A 344 -5.86 -26.32 -15.18
C GLN A 344 -5.11 -26.40 -13.85
N LEU A 345 -5.03 -25.30 -13.10
CA LEU A 345 -4.33 -25.24 -11.83
C LEU A 345 -5.24 -25.69 -10.68
N PRO A 346 -4.67 -26.27 -9.61
CA PRO A 346 -5.43 -26.54 -8.40
C PRO A 346 -5.92 -25.22 -7.77
N PRO A 347 -7.09 -25.23 -7.10
CA PRO A 347 -7.58 -24.06 -6.40
C PRO A 347 -6.66 -23.72 -5.22
N VAL A 348 -6.46 -22.42 -4.97
CA VAL A 348 -5.70 -21.94 -3.81
C VAL A 348 -6.38 -22.38 -2.52
N SER A 349 -5.60 -22.95 -1.60
CA SER A 349 -6.04 -23.31 -0.24
C SER A 349 -5.60 -22.26 0.77
N ASP A 350 -6.31 -22.18 1.90
CA ASP A 350 -6.02 -21.22 2.98
C ASP A 350 -4.63 -21.43 3.63
N SER A 351 -4.02 -22.61 3.42
CA SER A 351 -2.66 -22.91 3.87
C SER A 351 -1.57 -22.40 2.92
N SER A 352 -1.94 -21.73 1.83
CA SER A 352 -1.00 -21.29 0.77
C SER A 352 -0.53 -19.84 0.94
N PHE A 353 -1.06 -19.13 1.94
CA PHE A 353 -0.78 -17.73 2.23
C PHE A 353 0.44 -17.52 3.14
#